data_AF-A0A3D2V4K5-F1
#
_entry.id   AF-A0A3D2V4K5-F1
#
_cell.length_a   1.000
_cell.length_b   1.000
_cell.length_c   1.000
_cell.angle_alpha   90.00
_cell.angle_beta   90.00
_cell.angle_gamma   90.00
#
_symmetry.space_group_name_H-M   'P 1'
#
loop_
_entity.id
_entity.type
_entity.pdbx_description
1 polymer ?
#
loop_
_entity_poly.entity_id
_entity_poly.type
_entity_poly.pdbx_seq_one_letter_code
_entity_poly.pdbx_strand_id
1 'polypeptide(L)'
;MKRRDFFQLSAAAVGSFAISDSLALMHKLKAQEKADSVESLLGPIKPVKDQATGLELLLLPDGFSYTSFGWSKDMMDDGVKTPGA
;
A
#
# COMPACT_ATOMS: atom_id res chain seq x y z
N MET A 1 -10.46 -43.17 25.39
CA MET A 1 -9.54 -42.13 24.89
C MET A 1 -8.17 -42.77 24.64
N LYS A 2 -7.73 -42.91 23.38
CA LYS A 2 -6.52 -43.68 23.03
C LYS A 2 -5.30 -42.76 23.01
N ARG A 3 -4.23 -43.18 23.69
CA ARG A 3 -2.93 -42.45 23.81
C ARG A 3 -2.33 -41.99 22.47
N ARG A 4 -2.65 -42.71 21.39
CA ARG A 4 -2.24 -42.41 20.01
C ARG A 4 -2.93 -41.19 19.40
N ASP A 5 -4.17 -40.92 19.79
CA ASP A 5 -4.92 -39.75 19.29
C ASP A 5 -4.39 -38.46 19.95
N PHE A 6 -3.87 -38.59 21.18
CA PHE A 6 -3.25 -37.49 21.92
C PHE A 6 -1.90 -37.05 21.33
N PHE A 7 -1.08 -37.99 20.82
CA PHE A 7 0.18 -37.65 20.15
C PHE A 7 -0.01 -37.05 18.75
N GLN A 8 -1.07 -37.44 18.04
CA GLN A 8 -1.40 -36.84 16.73
C GLN A 8 -1.86 -35.38 16.86
N LEU A 9 -2.51 -35.01 17.97
CA LEU A 9 -2.97 -33.65 18.21
C LEU A 9 -1.82 -32.66 18.55
N SER A 10 -0.70 -33.15 19.09
CA SER A 10 0.47 -32.34 19.45
C SER A 10 1.26 -31.84 18.22
N ALA A 11 1.24 -32.59 17.11
CA ALA A 11 2.01 -32.23 15.91
C ALA A 11 1.43 -31.02 15.14
N ALA A 12 0.13 -30.73 15.29
CA ALA A 12 -0.55 -29.68 14.53
C ALA A 12 -0.59 -28.30 15.24
N ALA A 13 -0.26 -28.22 16.53
CA ALA A 13 -0.46 -27.01 17.33
C ALA A 13 0.80 -26.15 17.55
N VAL A 14 1.99 -26.65 17.21
CA VAL A 14 3.27 -25.95 17.49
C VAL A 14 3.78 -25.12 16.29
N GLY A 15 3.23 -25.32 15.09
CA GLY A 15 3.71 -24.65 13.87
C GLY A 15 3.08 -23.28 13.55
N SER A 16 1.98 -22.90 14.20
CA SER A 16 1.14 -21.76 13.78
C SER A 16 1.42 -20.42 14.48
N PHE A 17 2.25 -20.38 15.53
CA PHE A 17 2.59 -19.12 16.21
C PHE A 17 3.89 -18.46 15.71
N ALA A 18 4.77 -19.18 14.99
CA ALA A 18 6.03 -18.63 14.50
C ALA A 18 5.88 -17.67 13.29
N ILE A 19 4.73 -17.73 12.59
CA ILE A 19 4.46 -16.86 11.43
C ILE A 19 4.04 -15.45 11.86
N SER A 20 3.37 -15.30 13.01
CA SER A 20 2.89 -13.98 13.46
C SER A 20 4.04 -13.04 13.82
N ASP A 21 5.07 -13.55 14.51
CA ASP A 21 6.23 -12.75 14.88
C ASP A 21 7.13 -12.42 13.68
N SER A 22 7.32 -13.38 12.77
CA SER A 22 8.07 -13.12 11.53
C SER A 22 7.37 -12.11 10.62
N LEU A 23 6.04 -12.19 10.51
CA LEU A 23 5.23 -11.21 9.78
C LEU A 23 5.28 -9.83 10.46
N ALA A 24 5.18 -9.78 11.79
CA ALA A 24 5.27 -8.54 12.57
C ALA A 24 6.67 -7.89 12.47
N LEU A 25 7.73 -8.69 12.44
CA LEU A 25 9.10 -8.22 12.23
C LEU A 25 9.31 -7.70 10.80
N MET A 26 8.74 -8.38 9.79
CA MET A 26 8.71 -7.88 8.41
C MET A 26 7.92 -6.57 8.27
N HIS A 27 6.79 -6.41 8.96
CA HIS A 27 6.04 -5.16 8.99
C HIS A 27 6.83 -4.03 9.67
N LYS A 28 7.58 -4.33 10.74
CA LYS A 28 8.47 -3.35 11.39
C LYS A 28 9.62 -2.92 10.47
N LEU A 29 10.23 -3.83 9.73
CA LEU A 29 11.29 -3.50 8.77
C LEU A 29 10.77 -2.63 7.62
N LYS A 30 9.56 -2.88 7.11
CA LYS A 30 8.93 -2.01 6.09
C LYS A 30 8.47 -0.66 6.63
N ALA A 31 8.05 -0.58 7.89
CA ALA A 31 7.67 0.68 8.52
C ALA A 31 8.89 1.56 8.90
N GLN A 32 10.08 0.95 9.03
CA GLN A 32 11.34 1.62 9.30
C GLN A 32 12.09 2.06 8.03
N GLU A 33 11.44 2.05 6.86
CA GLU A 33 11.75 2.96 5.76
C GLU A 33 11.02 4.30 5.94
N LYS A 34 10.88 4.75 7.20
CA LYS A 34 10.48 6.11 7.51
C LYS A 34 11.63 7.03 7.12
N ALA A 35 11.63 7.42 5.84
CA ALA A 35 12.04 8.71 5.31
C ALA A 35 13.11 9.43 6.14
N ASP A 36 14.29 8.82 6.27
CA ASP A 36 15.48 9.66 6.26
C ASP A 36 15.42 10.35 4.92
N SER A 37 15.28 11.67 4.95
CA SER A 37 15.28 12.52 3.77
C SER A 37 16.66 12.44 3.13
N VAL A 38 16.94 11.33 2.44
CA VAL A 38 17.83 11.35 1.29
C VAL A 38 17.24 12.43 0.43
N GLU A 39 17.93 13.56 0.36
CA GLU A 39 17.53 14.69 -0.46
C GLU A 39 17.23 14.12 -1.84
N SER A 40 15.95 14.09 -2.18
CA SER A 40 15.48 13.47 -3.41
C SER A 40 16.21 14.17 -4.54
N LEU A 41 16.74 13.41 -5.50
CA LEU A 41 17.39 13.98 -6.69
C LEU A 41 16.46 14.95 -7.45
N LEU A 42 15.16 14.88 -7.18
CA LEU A 42 14.13 15.72 -7.76
C LEU A 42 13.89 17.04 -6.97
N GLY A 43 14.50 17.21 -5.81
CA GLY A 43 14.36 18.41 -4.98
C GLY A 43 13.07 18.44 -4.13
N PRO A 44 12.72 19.61 -3.56
CA PRO A 44 11.55 19.75 -2.69
C PRO A 44 10.24 19.54 -3.45
N ILE A 45 9.29 18.84 -2.82
CA ILE A 45 7.93 18.65 -3.36
C ILE A 45 6.98 19.72 -2.83
N LYS A 46 6.07 20.19 -3.67
CA LYS A 46 5.03 21.16 -3.30
C LYS A 46 3.69 20.80 -3.94
N PRO A 47 2.56 21.27 -3.39
CA PRO A 47 1.26 21.11 -4.04
C PRO A 47 1.29 21.74 -5.43
N VAL A 48 0.85 20.99 -6.44
CA VAL A 48 0.73 21.48 -7.83
C VAL A 48 -0.72 21.39 -8.25
N LYS A 49 -1.21 22.43 -8.95
CA LYS A 49 -2.58 22.45 -9.48
C LYS A 49 -2.72 21.49 -10.66
N ASP A 50 -3.76 20.68 -10.63
CA ASP A 50 -4.23 19.88 -11.74
C ASP A 50 -4.69 20.77 -12.89
N GLN A 51 -4.25 20.49 -14.12
CA GLN A 51 -4.66 21.25 -15.30
C GLN A 51 -6.13 21.04 -15.66
N ALA A 52 -6.74 19.90 -15.30
CA ALA A 52 -8.16 19.63 -15.58
C ALA A 52 -9.10 20.29 -14.57
N THR A 53 -8.78 20.23 -13.28
CA THR A 53 -9.70 20.68 -12.20
C THR A 53 -9.26 21.95 -11.48
N GLY A 54 -7.98 22.33 -11.57
CA GLY A 54 -7.39 23.42 -10.80
C GLY A 54 -7.13 23.11 -9.32
N LEU A 55 -7.45 21.89 -8.87
CA LEU A 55 -7.25 21.43 -7.50
C LEU A 55 -5.80 20.96 -7.28
N GLU A 56 -5.32 21.06 -6.05
CA GLU A 56 -3.97 20.62 -5.67
C GLU A 56 -4.00 19.19 -5.11
N LEU A 57 -4.15 18.21 -6.02
CA LEU A 57 -4.31 16.80 -5.68
C LEU A 57 -2.98 16.06 -5.42
N LEU A 58 -1.89 16.50 -6.06
CA LEU A 58 -0.57 15.87 -5.97
C LEU A 58 0.51 16.85 -5.50
N LEU A 59 1.43 16.34 -4.67
CA LEU A 59 2.68 17.00 -4.34
C LEU A 59 3.72 16.57 -5.38
N LEU A 60 4.28 17.53 -6.12
CA LEU A 60 5.26 17.26 -7.17
C LEU A 60 6.49 18.16 -7.02
N PRO A 61 7.65 17.73 -7.53
CA PRO A 61 8.84 18.57 -7.60
C PRO A 61 8.66 19.75 -8.58
N ASP A 62 9.54 20.73 -8.47
CA ASP A 62 9.56 21.87 -9.39
C ASP A 62 9.74 21.44 -10.85
N GLY A 63 8.99 22.07 -11.76
CA GLY A 63 9.02 21.80 -13.19
C GLY A 63 8.08 20.68 -13.67
N PHE A 64 7.45 19.94 -12.75
CA PHE A 64 6.44 18.93 -13.08
C PHE A 64 5.03 19.53 -13.12
N SER A 65 4.19 18.96 -13.99
CA SER A 65 2.76 19.26 -14.09
C SER A 65 1.97 17.99 -14.37
N TYR A 66 0.68 17.98 -14.02
CA TYR A 66 -0.20 16.84 -14.26
C TYR A 66 -1.61 17.28 -14.67
N THR A 67 -2.32 16.37 -15.31
CA THR A 67 -3.73 16.49 -15.70
C THR A 67 -4.45 15.23 -15.22
N SER A 68 -5.56 15.38 -14.50
CA SER A 68 -6.46 14.26 -14.20
C SER A 68 -7.39 13.98 -15.40
N PHE A 69 -7.66 12.69 -15.66
CA PHE A 69 -8.47 12.27 -16.81
C PHE A 69 -9.82 11.67 -16.45
N GLY A 70 -9.99 11.14 -15.23
CA GLY A 70 -11.24 10.53 -14.80
C GLY A 70 -11.17 10.05 -13.36
N TRP A 71 -12.34 9.77 -12.80
CA TRP A 71 -12.51 9.36 -11.41
C TRP A 71 -12.99 7.92 -11.30
N SER A 72 -12.76 7.33 -10.13
CA SER A 72 -13.37 6.05 -9.79
C SER A 72 -14.89 6.15 -9.90
N LYS A 73 -15.48 5.15 -10.53
CA LYS A 73 -16.92 5.02 -10.81
C LYS A 73 -17.49 5.97 -11.87
N ASP A 74 -16.66 6.76 -12.55
CA ASP A 74 -17.10 7.48 -13.75
C ASP A 74 -17.53 6.49 -14.84
N MET A 75 -18.51 6.87 -15.65
CA MET A 75 -18.96 6.05 -16.78
C MET A 75 -17.94 6.13 -17.92
N MET A 76 -17.48 4.98 -18.40
CA MET A 76 -16.67 4.86 -19.61
C MET A 76 -17.57 4.74 -20.85
N ASP A 77 -16.97 4.84 -22.04
CA ASP A 77 -17.66 4.79 -23.33
C ASP A 77 -18.30 3.43 -23.65
N ASP A 78 -17.74 2.36 -23.10
CA ASP A 78 -18.28 1.00 -23.14
C ASP A 78 -19.47 0.76 -22.19
N GLY A 79 -19.86 1.78 -21.41
CA GLY A 79 -20.94 1.70 -20.43
C GLY A 79 -20.55 1.03 -19.11
N VAL A 80 -19.30 0.62 -18.95
CA VAL A 80 -18.77 0.11 -17.69
C VAL A 80 -18.19 1.27 -16.88
N LYS A 81 -18.28 1.21 -15.56
CA LYS A 81 -17.71 2.24 -14.69
C LYS A 81 -16.22 2.01 -14.46
N THR A 82 -15.44 3.09 -14.37
CA THR A 82 -14.04 3.03 -13.91
C THR A 82 -13.97 2.29 -12.57
N PRO A 83 -13.12 1.27 -12.42
CA PRO A 83 -12.98 0.53 -11.17
C PRO A 83 -12.66 1.44 -9.96
N GLY A 84 -13.11 1.02 -8.78
CA GLY A 84 -12.68 1.60 -7.50
C GLY A 84 -11.41 0.94 -6.99
N ALA A 85 -10.75 1.59 -6.03
CA ALA A 85 -9.64 1.03 -5.26
C ALA A 85 -10.12 0.07 -4.16
#